data_AF-A0A6N8W0D5-F1
#
_entry.id   AF-A0A6N8W0D5-F1
#
_cell.length_a   1.000
_cell.length_b   1.000
_cell.length_c   1.000
_cell.angle_alpha   90.00
_cell.angle_beta   90.00
_cell.angle_gamma   90.00
#
_symmetry.space_group_name_H-M   'P 1'
#
loop_
_entity.id
_entity.type
_entity.pdbx_description
1 polymer ?
#
loop_
_entity_poly.entity_id
_entity_poly.type
_entity_poly.pdbx_seq_one_letter_code
_entity_poly.pdbx_strand_id
1 'polypeptide(L)'
;RQELQIDGSDGATPEDLIKTSYQGARYSFGYPACPNLEDQALLWQLLDPERIGVSLSDEFQMHPEQSTSALIVHHPEARYFSI
;
A
#
# COMPACT_ATOMS: atom_id res chain seq x y z
N ARG A 1 -7.05 -10.38 -2.50
CA ARG A 1 -6.29 -11.65 -2.65
C ARG A 1 -7.24 -12.82 -2.88
N GLN A 2 -8.21 -13.05 -1.99
CA GLN A 2 -9.28 -14.06 -2.16
C GLN A 2 -9.99 -13.97 -3.53
N GLU A 3 -10.44 -12.78 -3.91
CA GLU A 3 -11.07 -12.55 -5.23
C GLU A 3 -10.16 -12.88 -6.42
N LEU A 4 -8.84 -12.74 -6.23
CA LEU A 4 -7.82 -13.05 -7.23
C LEU A 4 -7.32 -14.49 -7.14
N GLN A 5 -7.81 -15.29 -6.18
CA GLN A 5 -7.41 -16.68 -5.93
C GLN A 5 -5.90 -16.85 -5.66
N ILE A 6 -5.28 -15.87 -5.00
CA ILE A 6 -3.84 -15.87 -4.63
C ILE A 6 -3.61 -15.92 -3.11
N ASP A 7 -4.63 -16.30 -2.35
CA ASP A 7 -4.62 -16.41 -0.90
C ASP A 7 -4.21 -17.81 -0.39
N GLY A 8 -3.88 -18.75 -1.30
CA GLY A 8 -3.46 -20.11 -0.92
C GLY A 8 -2.19 -20.18 -0.07
N SER A 9 -1.41 -19.10 0.00
CA SER A 9 -0.24 -18.95 0.86
C SER A 9 -0.44 -17.94 2.00
N ASP A 10 -1.66 -17.48 2.24
CA ASP A 10 -1.96 -16.61 3.38
C ASP A 10 -1.77 -17.40 4.69
N GLY A 11 -1.14 -16.77 5.68
CA GLY A 11 -0.99 -17.36 7.01
C GLY A 11 -2.33 -17.68 7.67
N ALA A 12 -2.33 -18.70 8.53
CA ALA A 12 -3.55 -19.22 9.14
C ALA A 12 -4.19 -18.29 10.18
N THR A 13 -3.41 -17.33 10.70
CA THR A 13 -3.86 -16.40 11.74
C THR A 13 -3.78 -14.93 11.29
N PRO A 14 -4.60 -14.03 11.85
CA PRO A 14 -4.47 -12.60 11.59
C PRO A 14 -3.06 -12.05 11.87
N GLU A 15 -2.39 -12.58 12.89
CA GLU A 15 -1.02 -12.22 13.26
C GLU A 15 -0.01 -12.55 12.16
N ASP A 16 -0.23 -13.64 11.41
CA ASP A 16 0.62 -13.99 10.27
C ASP A 16 0.47 -12.99 9.13
N LEU A 17 -0.74 -12.48 8.90
CA LEU A 17 -0.96 -11.43 7.90
C LEU A 17 -0.29 -10.12 8.29
N ILE A 18 -0.27 -9.78 9.59
CA ILE A 18 0.48 -8.62 10.10
C ILE A 18 1.99 -8.81 9.86
N LYS A 19 2.49 -10.04 10.03
CA LYS A 19 3.88 -10.42 9.70
C LYS A 19 4.14 -10.54 8.20
N THR A 20 3.18 -10.19 7.35
CA THR A 20 3.29 -10.22 5.88
C THR A 20 3.48 -11.63 5.30
N SER A 21 3.01 -12.65 6.01
CA SER A 21 2.96 -14.04 5.53
C SER A 21 1.81 -14.22 4.52
N TYR A 22 1.98 -13.68 3.31
CA TYR A 22 1.05 -13.83 2.18
C TYR A 22 1.77 -13.58 0.85
N GLN A 23 1.14 -13.91 -0.28
CA GLN A 23 1.69 -13.62 -1.60
C GLN A 23 1.59 -12.13 -1.95
N GLY A 24 2.68 -11.56 -2.47
CA GLY A 24 2.75 -10.18 -2.91
C GLY A 24 3.26 -9.22 -1.82
N ALA A 25 3.18 -7.92 -2.09
CA ALA A 25 3.57 -6.88 -1.17
C ALA A 25 2.71 -5.62 -1.35
N ARG A 26 2.65 -4.79 -0.30
CA ARG A 26 2.00 -3.48 -0.33
C ARG A 26 3.00 -2.38 0.02
N TYR A 27 3.29 -1.48 -0.91
CA TYR A 27 4.26 -0.41 -0.72
C TYR A 27 3.54 0.92 -0.55
N SER A 28 4.10 1.81 0.27
CA SER A 28 3.58 3.15 0.47
C SER A 28 4.69 4.16 0.22
N PHE A 29 4.35 5.32 -0.35
CA PHE A 29 5.31 6.39 -0.55
C PHE A 29 5.76 6.98 0.80
N GLY A 30 7.02 7.39 0.89
CA GLY A 30 7.71 7.78 2.13
C GLY A 30 8.36 6.61 2.89
N TYR A 31 8.21 5.37 2.44
CA TYR A 31 8.89 4.20 3.01
C TYR A 31 10.13 3.80 2.19
N PRO A 32 11.06 2.97 2.72
CA PRO A 32 12.35 2.69 2.07
C PRO A 32 12.29 2.17 0.62
N ALA A 33 11.25 1.43 0.24
CA ALA A 33 11.07 0.94 -1.13
C ALA A 33 10.56 2.02 -2.10
N CYS A 34 9.92 3.07 -1.57
CA CYS A 34 9.29 4.16 -2.32
C CYS A 34 9.53 5.48 -1.56
N PRO A 35 10.78 5.97 -1.47
CA PRO A 35 11.16 7.00 -0.51
C PRO A 35 10.58 8.39 -0.82
N ASN A 36 10.25 8.66 -2.07
CA ASN A 36 9.72 9.96 -2.50
C ASN A 36 8.24 10.08 -2.11
N LEU A 37 7.92 10.96 -1.15
CA LEU A 37 6.55 11.16 -0.70
C LEU A 37 5.66 11.82 -1.78
N GLU A 38 6.24 12.70 -2.61
CA GLU A 38 5.55 13.44 -3.67
C GLU A 38 4.88 12.54 -4.73
N ASP A 39 5.38 11.32 -4.92
CA ASP A 39 4.79 10.34 -5.82
C ASP A 39 3.36 9.90 -5.40
N GLN A 40 2.92 10.26 -4.18
CA GLN A 40 1.50 10.19 -3.78
C GLN A 40 0.56 10.91 -4.74
N ALA A 41 1.02 11.98 -5.39
CA ALA A 41 0.22 12.71 -6.37
C ALA A 41 -0.25 11.81 -7.52
N LEU A 42 0.54 10.80 -7.90
CA LEU A 42 0.17 9.82 -8.92
C LEU A 42 -1.02 8.96 -8.47
N LEU A 43 -1.04 8.53 -7.20
CA LEU A 43 -2.17 7.79 -6.66
C LEU A 43 -3.43 8.66 -6.57
N TRP A 44 -3.27 9.94 -6.23
CA TRP A 44 -4.38 10.89 -6.19
C TRP A 44 -5.05 11.05 -7.56
N GLN A 45 -4.24 11.19 -8.61
CA GLN A 45 -4.75 11.28 -9.99
C GLN A 45 -5.48 10.00 -10.43
N LEU A 46 -5.02 8.82 -10.01
CA LEU A 46 -5.60 7.54 -10.42
C LEU A 46 -6.86 7.16 -9.65
N LEU A 47 -6.89 7.43 -8.34
CA LEU A 47 -7.90 6.89 -7.44
C LEU A 47 -8.99 7.89 -7.06
N ASP A 48 -8.77 9.18 -7.24
CA ASP A 48 -9.66 10.26 -6.76
C ASP A 48 -10.10 10.05 -5.29
N PRO A 49 -9.16 10.07 -4.31
CA PRO A 49 -9.48 9.79 -2.90
C PRO A 49 -10.39 10.83 -2.24
N GLU A 50 -10.55 12.01 -2.84
CA GLU A 50 -11.44 13.06 -2.34
C GLU A 50 -12.90 12.57 -2.28
N ARG A 51 -13.28 11.61 -3.14
CA ARG A 51 -14.59 10.95 -3.11
C ARG A 51 -14.90 10.22 -1.80
N ILE A 52 -13.87 9.89 -1.01
CA ILE A 52 -14.00 9.28 0.32
C ILE A 52 -13.54 10.23 1.44
N GLY A 53 -13.37 11.52 1.13
CA GLY A 53 -13.02 12.57 2.10
C GLY A 53 -11.55 12.57 2.52
N VAL A 54 -10.65 11.96 1.73
CA VAL A 54 -9.20 12.01 1.98
C VAL A 54 -8.56 12.99 1.00
N SER A 55 -7.90 14.02 1.54
CA SER A 55 -7.19 15.06 0.77
C SER A 55 -5.67 14.92 0.91
N LEU A 56 -4.95 15.56 -0.01
CA LEU A 56 -3.48 15.65 -0.01
C LEU A 56 -3.07 17.08 0.35
N SER A 57 -2.17 17.24 1.32
CA SER A 57 -1.62 18.56 1.67
C SER A 57 -0.60 19.03 0.62
N ASP A 58 -0.17 20.29 0.72
CA ASP A 58 0.88 20.86 -0.13
C ASP A 58 2.22 20.09 0.01
N GLU A 59 2.48 19.50 1.19
CA GLU A 59 3.63 18.63 1.47
C GLU A 59 3.36 17.14 1.19
N PHE A 60 2.32 16.80 0.42
CA PHE A 60 1.98 15.43 0.01
C PHE A 60 1.60 14.47 1.15
N GLN A 61 1.19 15.01 2.30
CA GLN A 61 0.67 14.23 3.42
C GLN A 61 -0.84 14.03 3.28
N MET A 62 -1.33 12.87 3.70
CA MET A 62 -2.76 12.57 3.66
C MET A 62 -3.48 13.21 4.85
N HIS A 63 -4.66 13.77 4.60
CA HIS A 63 -5.56 14.24 5.64
C HIS A 63 -6.94 13.59 5.48
N PRO A 64 -7.52 12.97 6.53
CA PRO A 64 -6.99 12.83 7.88
C PRO A 64 -5.69 12.03 7.96
N GLU A 65 -4.87 12.29 8.98
CA GLU A 65 -3.53 11.68 9.11
C GLU A 65 -3.62 10.17 9.35
N GLN A 66 -4.74 9.66 9.87
CA GLN A 66 -5.00 8.22 10.02
C GLN A 66 -5.45 7.56 8.70
N SER A 67 -4.91 8.04 7.58
CA SER A 67 -5.15 7.46 6.25
C SER A 67 -3.98 6.59 5.82
N THR A 68 -4.24 5.62 4.96
CA THR A 68 -3.19 4.79 4.33
C THR A 68 -3.45 4.68 2.83
N SER A 69 -2.40 4.84 2.04
CA SER A 69 -2.38 4.55 0.61
C SER A 69 -1.35 3.45 0.37
N ALA A 70 -1.54 2.65 -0.69
CA ALA A 70 -0.55 1.66 -1.06
C ALA A 70 -0.62 1.28 -2.55
N LEU A 71 0.54 0.99 -3.12
CA LEU A 71 0.71 0.19 -4.32
C LEU A 71 0.66 -1.28 -3.94
N ILE A 72 -0.25 -2.04 -4.56
CA ILE A 72 -0.40 -3.47 -4.32
C ILE A 72 0.22 -4.24 -5.49
N VAL A 73 1.22 -5.08 -5.18
CA VAL A 73 1.88 -5.93 -6.18
C VAL A 73 1.62 -7.39 -5.83
N HIS A 74 1.10 -8.15 -6.80
CA HIS A 74 0.70 -9.55 -6.59
C HIS A 74 1.77 -10.59 -6.92
N HIS A 75 2.94 -10.16 -7.42
CA HIS A 75 4.01 -11.07 -7.82
C HIS A 75 4.49 -11.92 -6.62
N PRO A 76 4.68 -13.25 -6.77
CA PRO A 76 5.03 -14.13 -5.66
C PRO A 76 6.40 -13.84 -5.04
N GLU A 77 7.29 -13.18 -5.79
CA GLU A 77 8.61 -12.75 -5.31
C GLU A 77 8.65 -11.30 -4.82
N ALA A 78 7.52 -10.57 -4.81
CA ALA A 78 7.51 -9.21 -4.26
C ALA A 78 7.84 -9.24 -2.76
N ARG A 79 8.82 -8.44 -2.34
CA ARG A 79 9.28 -8.32 -0.94
C ARG A 79 9.50 -6.86 -0.60
N TYR A 80 9.50 -6.53 0.68
CA TYR A 80 10.00 -5.22 1.11
C TYR A 80 11.51 -5.15 0.88
N PHE A 81 11.97 -4.01 0.36
CA PHE A 81 13.38 -3.71 0.11
C PHE A 81 13.62 -2.22 0.40
N SER A 82 14.90 -1.83 0.41
CA SER A 82 15.31 -0.43 0.56
C SER A 82 16.18 -0.05 -0.64
N ILE A 83 16.01 1.18 -1.13
CA ILE A 83 16.85 1.80 -2.17
C ILE A 83 17.92 2.68 -1.52
#